data_AF-A0A455JC43-F1
#
_entry.id   AF-A0A455JC43-F1
#
_cell.length_a   1.000
_cell.length_b   1.000
_cell.length_c   1.000
_cell.angle_alpha   90.00
_cell.angle_beta   90.00
_cell.angle_gamma   90.00
#
_symmetry.space_group_name_H-M   'P 1'
#
loop_
_entity.id
_entity.type
_entity.pdbx_description
1 polymer ?
#
loop_
_entity_poly.entity_id
_entity_poly.type
_entity_poly.pdbx_seq_one_letter_code
_entity_poly.pdbx_strand_id
1 'polypeptide(L)'
;LPLWGFDGSSTQQAEGRSSDCVLKPVAIYPDPARTNGALVMCEVMMPDGVTPHASNARATILDDEDAWFGFEQEYFFYQNGRPLGFPEQGYPAPQGPYYTGVGYSNVGDVAR
;
A
#
# COMPACT_ATOMS: atom_id res chain seq x y z
N LEU A 1 3.11 -18.45 -10.69
CA LEU A 1 1.76 -17.88 -10.91
C LEU A 1 1.70 -17.32 -12.34
N PRO A 2 0.56 -17.36 -13.03
CA PRO A 2 0.44 -16.82 -14.39
C PRO A 2 0.55 -15.28 -14.39
N LEU A 3 0.87 -14.70 -15.56
CA LEU A 3 0.63 -13.28 -15.79
C LEU A 3 -0.88 -13.01 -15.79
N TRP A 4 -1.26 -11.81 -15.39
CA TRP A 4 -2.65 -11.38 -15.46
C TRP A 4 -2.77 -9.99 -16.08
N GLY A 5 -3.98 -9.53 -16.36
CA GLY A 5 -4.24 -8.25 -17.01
C GLY A 5 -5.23 -7.42 -16.21
N PHE A 6 -5.15 -6.11 -16.37
CA PHE A 6 -6.14 -5.16 -15.88
C PHE A 6 -6.27 -3.97 -16.83
N ASP A 7 -7.39 -3.25 -16.71
CA ASP A 7 -7.63 -2.02 -17.45
C ASP A 7 -6.91 -0.84 -16.77
N GLY A 8 -5.79 -0.42 -17.34
CA GLY A 8 -4.97 0.69 -16.86
C GLY A 8 -5.62 2.07 -17.01
N SER A 9 -6.66 2.21 -17.84
CA SER A 9 -7.37 3.50 -17.96
C SER A 9 -8.14 3.86 -16.69
N SER A 10 -8.58 2.85 -15.94
CA SER A 10 -9.25 2.99 -14.66
C SER A 10 -8.30 3.27 -13.49
N THR A 11 -6.98 3.21 -13.70
CA THR A 11 -5.94 3.43 -12.68
C THR A 11 -4.97 4.56 -13.04
N GLN A 12 -5.29 5.35 -14.07
CA GLN A 12 -4.42 6.43 -14.60
C GLN A 12 -3.08 5.92 -15.16
N GLN A 13 -3.03 4.66 -15.61
CA GLN A 13 -1.84 4.04 -16.18
C GLN A 13 -1.90 3.92 -17.70
N ALA A 14 -3.04 4.20 -18.34
CA ALA A 14 -3.14 4.18 -19.79
C ALA A 14 -4.27 5.07 -20.31
N GLU A 15 -4.23 5.42 -21.61
CA GLU A 15 -5.35 6.06 -22.29
C GLU A 15 -6.45 5.04 -22.62
N GLY A 16 -7.72 5.47 -22.62
CA GLY A 16 -8.86 4.56 -22.79
C GLY A 16 -8.92 3.79 -24.13
N ARG A 17 -8.17 4.19 -25.16
CA ARG A 17 -8.12 3.49 -26.46
C ARG A 17 -7.08 2.36 -26.54
N SER A 18 -6.16 2.30 -25.59
CA SER A 18 -5.09 1.30 -25.51
C SER A 18 -4.74 1.12 -24.04
N SER A 19 -5.65 0.48 -23.30
CA SER A 19 -5.65 0.54 -21.85
C SER A 19 -5.09 -0.69 -21.13
N ASP A 20 -4.83 -1.78 -21.86
CA ASP A 20 -4.35 -3.01 -21.24
C ASP A 20 -3.00 -2.80 -20.52
N CYS A 21 -2.91 -3.34 -19.31
CA CYS A 21 -1.68 -3.44 -18.53
C CYS A 21 -1.53 -4.87 -18.01
N VAL A 22 -0.29 -5.34 -17.86
CA VAL A 22 0.00 -6.71 -17.44
C VAL A 22 0.56 -6.73 -16.01
N LEU A 23 0.04 -7.61 -15.17
CA LEU A 23 0.55 -7.93 -13.84
C LEU A 23 1.52 -9.09 -13.94
N LYS A 24 2.77 -8.86 -13.53
CA LYS A 24 3.82 -9.87 -13.37
C LYS A 24 4.03 -10.15 -11.88
N PRO A 25 3.70 -11.35 -11.37
CA PRO A 25 3.94 -11.70 -9.97
C PRO A 25 5.42 -11.61 -9.58
N VAL A 26 5.73 -11.02 -8.42
CA VAL A 26 7.10 -10.85 -7.91
C VAL A 26 7.30 -11.30 -6.47
N ALA A 27 6.25 -11.28 -5.63
CA ALA A 27 6.31 -11.84 -4.28
C ALA A 27 4.96 -12.40 -3.87
N ILE A 28 4.96 -13.42 -3.01
CA ILE A 28 3.77 -14.13 -2.55
C ILE A 28 3.80 -14.19 -1.03
N TYR A 29 2.69 -13.82 -0.39
CA TYR A 29 2.51 -13.87 1.05
C TYR A 29 1.21 -14.61 1.39
N PRO A 30 1.13 -15.33 2.52
CA PRO A 30 -0.13 -15.87 3.01
C PRO A 30 -1.16 -14.74 3.23
N ASP A 31 -2.41 -14.94 2.80
CA ASP A 31 -3.49 -13.98 3.03
C ASP A 31 -4.08 -14.19 4.44
N PRO A 32 -3.90 -13.26 5.40
CA PRO A 32 -4.38 -13.43 6.77
C PRO A 32 -5.92 -13.37 6.88
N ALA A 33 -6.61 -12.85 5.85
CA ALA A 33 -8.06 -12.70 5.85
C ALA A 33 -8.80 -13.90 5.24
N ARG A 34 -8.09 -14.85 4.62
CA ARG A 34 -8.71 -15.97 3.90
C ARG A 34 -8.07 -17.31 4.26
N THR A 35 -8.90 -18.33 4.46
CA THR A 35 -8.40 -19.72 4.56
C THR A 35 -7.83 -20.16 3.21
N ASN A 36 -6.58 -20.60 3.18
CA ASN A 36 -5.89 -21.02 1.95
C ASN A 36 -5.83 -19.92 0.86
N GLY A 37 -5.72 -18.65 1.28
CA GLY A 37 -5.52 -17.51 0.38
C GLY A 37 -4.06 -17.08 0.30
N ALA A 38 -3.71 -16.36 -0.77
CA ALA A 38 -2.43 -15.71 -0.93
C ALA A 38 -2.60 -14.26 -1.43
N LEU A 39 -1.77 -13.36 -0.91
CA LEU A 39 -1.54 -12.03 -1.45
C LEU A 39 -0.38 -12.13 -2.44
N VAL A 40 -0.58 -11.62 -3.65
CA VAL A 40 0.41 -11.65 -4.72
C VAL A 40 0.78 -10.21 -5.05
N MET A 41 2.00 -9.81 -4.69
CA MET A 41 2.55 -8.54 -5.12
C MET A 41 3.00 -8.67 -6.58
N CYS A 42 2.65 -7.70 -7.40
CA CYS A 42 2.94 -7.69 -8.83
C CYS A 42 3.67 -6.43 -9.25
N GLU A 43 4.55 -6.58 -10.24
CA GLU A 43 4.99 -5.48 -11.08
C GLU A 43 4.01 -5.24 -12.22
N VAL A 44 3.96 -4.01 -12.72
CA VAL A 44 3.16 -3.63 -13.88
C VAL A 44 4.04 -3.56 -15.12
N MET A 45 3.61 -4.24 -16.17
CA MET A 45 4.26 -4.31 -17.48
C MET A 45 3.35 -3.72 -18.55
N MET A 46 3.95 -3.29 -19.66
CA MET A 46 3.25 -2.95 -20.90
C MET A 46 2.49 -4.19 -21.45
N PRO A 47 1.56 -4.03 -22.41
CA PRO A 47 0.81 -5.14 -23.01
C PRO A 47 1.66 -6.28 -23.59
N ASP A 48 2.92 -6.01 -23.94
CA ASP A 48 3.86 -7.04 -24.41
C ASP A 48 4.29 -8.03 -23.31
N GLY A 49 4.00 -7.75 -22.05
CA GLY A 49 4.33 -8.57 -20.88
C GLY A 49 5.83 -8.60 -20.54
N VAL A 50 6.67 -7.84 -21.25
CA VAL A 50 8.14 -7.86 -21.13
C VAL A 50 8.68 -6.48 -20.77
N THR A 51 8.16 -5.42 -21.37
CA THR A 51 8.60 -4.05 -21.13
C THR A 51 7.97 -3.52 -19.84
N PRO A 52 8.74 -3.02 -18.86
CA PRO A 52 8.17 -2.42 -17.66
C PRO A 52 7.27 -1.23 -17.99
N HIS A 53 6.14 -1.11 -17.32
CA HIS A 53 5.30 0.07 -17.46
C HIS A 53 6.03 1.31 -16.89
N ALA A 54 5.74 2.52 -17.39
CA ALA A 54 6.42 3.74 -16.95
C ALA A 54 6.29 4.03 -15.44
N SER A 55 5.23 3.52 -14.79
CA SER A 55 5.02 3.62 -13.34
C SER A 55 5.72 2.52 -12.53
N ASN A 56 6.37 1.55 -13.17
CA ASN A 56 7.03 0.42 -12.51
C ASN A 56 8.42 0.84 -12.00
N ALA A 57 8.44 1.50 -10.83
CA ALA A 57 9.67 1.87 -10.16
C ALA A 57 10.45 0.66 -9.61
N ARG A 58 9.79 -0.49 -9.37
CA ARG A 58 10.48 -1.68 -8.90
C ARG A 58 11.46 -2.21 -9.94
N ALA A 59 11.13 -2.15 -11.22
CA ALA A 59 12.01 -2.62 -12.30
C ALA A 59 13.35 -1.86 -12.40
N THR A 60 13.52 -0.73 -11.69
CA THR A 60 14.78 0.03 -11.65
C THR A 60 15.65 -0.35 -10.45
N ILE A 61 15.14 -1.16 -9.53
CA ILE A 61 15.83 -1.58 -8.31
C ILE A 61 16.53 -2.91 -8.60
N LEU A 62 17.83 -2.96 -8.33
CA LEU A 62 18.61 -4.20 -8.43
C LEU A 62 18.31 -5.08 -7.22
N ASP A 63 18.14 -6.37 -7.48
CA ASP A 63 18.07 -7.36 -6.40
C ASP A 63 19.51 -7.65 -5.91
N ASP A 64 19.78 -7.30 -4.65
CA ASP A 64 21.04 -7.53 -3.95
C ASP A 64 20.72 -8.25 -2.63
N GLU A 65 21.14 -9.51 -2.52
CA GLU A 65 20.83 -10.38 -1.38
C GLU A 65 21.56 -9.96 -0.09
N ASP A 66 22.67 -9.22 -0.20
CA ASP A 66 23.49 -8.79 0.93
C ASP A 66 23.11 -7.39 1.44
N ALA A 67 22.29 -6.65 0.70
CA ALA A 67 21.86 -5.30 1.06
C ALA A 67 20.69 -5.32 2.06
N TRP A 68 20.85 -4.63 3.20
CA TRP A 68 19.84 -4.57 4.26
C TRP A 68 19.27 -3.16 4.38
N PHE A 69 17.94 -3.07 4.41
CA PHE A 69 17.20 -1.82 4.54
C PHE A 69 16.20 -1.90 5.69
N GLY A 70 16.08 -0.82 6.46
CA GLY A 70 15.04 -0.63 7.47
C GLY A 70 14.21 0.60 7.13
N PHE A 71 12.89 0.49 7.22
CA PHE A 71 11.96 1.58 6.98
C PHE A 71 11.06 1.80 8.19
N GLU A 72 10.91 3.05 8.61
CA GLU A 72 10.00 3.47 9.68
C GLU A 72 8.76 4.10 9.04
N GLN A 73 7.73 3.28 8.77
CA GLN A 73 6.49 3.74 8.16
C GLN A 73 5.54 4.34 9.21
N GLU A 74 5.43 5.67 9.22
CA GLU A 74 4.40 6.37 9.98
C GLU A 74 3.11 6.53 9.16
N TYR A 75 1.95 6.54 9.84
CA TYR A 75 0.65 6.81 9.23
C TYR A 75 -0.34 7.35 10.27
N PHE A 76 -1.43 7.95 9.79
CA PHE A 76 -2.51 8.47 10.63
C PHE A 76 -3.83 7.82 10.24
N PHE A 77 -4.62 7.41 11.24
CA PHE A 77 -6.01 7.06 11.00
C PHE A 77 -6.84 8.32 10.78
N TYR A 78 -7.71 8.30 9.79
CA TYR A 78 -8.61 9.40 9.46
C TYR A 78 -10.06 8.92 9.43
N GLN A 79 -10.96 9.74 9.93
CA GLN A 79 -12.40 9.53 9.86
C GLN A 79 -13.08 10.87 9.57
N ASN A 80 -14.01 10.88 8.61
CA ASN A 80 -14.79 12.07 8.23
C ASN A 80 -13.92 13.31 7.92
N GLY A 81 -12.79 13.10 7.23
CA GLY A 81 -11.88 14.18 6.82
C GLY A 81 -10.97 14.73 7.94
N ARG A 82 -10.95 14.10 9.12
CA ARG A 82 -10.12 14.52 10.26
C ARG A 82 -9.34 13.33 10.85
N PRO A 83 -8.19 13.56 11.51
CA PRO A 83 -7.50 12.49 12.23
C PRO A 83 -8.40 11.85 13.29
N LEU A 84 -8.40 10.54 13.38
CA LEU A 84 -9.16 9.80 14.38
C LEU A 84 -8.71 10.21 15.79
N GLY A 85 -9.66 10.47 16.68
CA GLY A 85 -9.39 10.93 18.05
C GLY A 85 -9.24 12.45 18.20
N PHE A 86 -9.21 13.23 17.11
CA PHE A 86 -9.30 14.69 17.21
C PHE A 86 -10.73 15.13 17.54
N PRO A 87 -10.89 16.27 18.25
CA PRO A 87 -12.21 16.87 18.40
C PRO A 87 -12.77 17.27 17.03
N GLU A 88 -14.10 17.32 16.93
CA GLU A 88 -14.83 17.73 15.72
C GLU A 88 -14.34 19.09 15.20
N GLN A 89 -13.99 19.99 16.12
CA GLN A 89 -13.39 21.29 15.83
C GLN A 89 -12.13 21.50 16.68
N GLY A 90 -11.11 22.14 16.10
CA GLY A 90 -9.85 22.46 16.79
C GLY A 90 -8.84 21.31 16.78
N TYR A 91 -8.02 21.24 17.83
CA TYR A 91 -6.89 20.33 18.00
C TYR A 91 -7.01 19.59 19.34
N PRO A 92 -6.40 18.39 19.49
CA PRO A 92 -6.31 17.72 20.77
C PRO A 92 -5.40 18.49 21.75
N ALA A 93 -5.28 17.96 22.97
CA ALA A 93 -4.27 18.44 23.91
C ALA A 93 -2.85 18.36 23.30
N PRO A 94 -1.88 19.16 23.80
CA PRO A 94 -0.51 19.13 23.29
C PRO A 94 0.10 17.72 23.27
N GLN A 95 1.06 17.53 22.38
CA GLN A 95 1.80 16.27 22.26
C GLN A 95 2.49 15.89 23.58
N GLY A 96 2.63 14.60 23.83
CA GLY A 96 3.19 14.06 25.08
C GLY A 96 2.55 12.73 25.47
N PRO A 97 1.23 12.67 25.74
CA PRO A 97 0.58 11.46 26.26
C PRO A 97 0.37 10.35 25.20
N TYR A 98 0.61 10.63 23.92
CA TYR A 98 0.24 9.74 22.80
C TYR A 98 1.36 8.78 22.38
N TYR A 99 2.63 9.19 22.45
CA TYR A 99 3.75 8.32 22.07
C TYR A 99 3.85 7.13 23.01
N THR A 100 3.79 5.91 22.47
CA THR A 100 3.75 4.66 23.25
C THR A 100 2.65 4.65 24.34
N GLY A 101 1.58 5.42 24.13
CA GLY A 101 0.51 5.61 25.10
C GLY A 101 -0.37 4.38 25.26
N VAL A 102 -1.06 4.29 26.39
CA VAL A 102 -2.10 3.29 26.66
C VAL A 102 -3.36 3.94 27.23
N GLY A 103 -4.47 3.23 27.16
CA GLY A 103 -5.75 3.66 27.72
C GLY A 103 -6.59 4.50 26.76
N TYR A 104 -7.91 4.39 26.92
CA TYR A 104 -8.92 4.96 26.00
C TYR A 104 -8.69 6.45 25.70
N SER A 105 -8.27 7.23 26.69
CA SER A 105 -8.02 8.68 26.54
C SER A 105 -6.91 9.02 25.54
N ASN A 106 -5.97 8.09 25.31
CA ASN A 106 -4.77 8.34 24.51
C ASN A 106 -4.75 7.55 23.19
N VAL A 107 -5.41 6.37 23.15
CA VAL A 107 -5.38 5.47 21.98
C VAL A 107 -6.76 5.17 21.37
N GLY A 108 -7.85 5.71 21.92
CA GLY A 108 -9.21 5.50 21.40
C GLY A 108 -9.74 4.07 21.54
N ASP A 109 -10.91 3.80 20.96
CA ASP A 109 -11.59 2.50 20.91
C ASP A 109 -11.19 1.62 19.73
N VAL A 110 -10.78 2.22 18.61
CA VAL A 110 -10.40 1.52 17.37
C VAL A 110 -9.03 0.84 17.47
N ALA A 111 -8.18 1.21 18.44
CA ALA A 111 -6.84 0.63 18.61
C ALA A 111 -6.83 -0.71 19.39
N ARG A 112 -7.90 -1.51 19.30
CA ARG A 112 -7.99 -2.86 19.89
C ARG A 112 -7.82 -3.96 18.87
#